data_AF-A0A6H1ZHL4-F1
#
_entry.id   AF-A0A6H1ZHL4-F1
#
_cell.length_a   1.000
_cell.length_b   1.000
_cell.length_c   1.000
_cell.angle_alpha   90.00
_cell.angle_beta   90.00
_cell.angle_gamma   90.00
#
_symmetry.space_group_name_H-M   'P 1'
#
loop_
_entity.id
_entity.type
_entity.pdbx_description
1 polymer ?
#
loop_
_entity_poly.entity_id
_entity_poly.type
_entity_poly.pdbx_seq_one_letter_code
_entity_poly.pdbx_strand_id
1 'polypeptide(L)'
;MNELITLEAKRKQIGYEIRQEQRREHRRLYNEHKAMFRLMDIAVVLIIIMNFGALAITNILVIRTTPDVVIMEANPNQAKISNYELHPKAVPIITAFVIQSLIWAFILFCYIYYRNKIHTELGLAIMVSLVCFYFIICGRDFFNNFGYWIGKLMFGGTI
;
A
#
# COMPACT_ATOMS: atom_id res chain seq x y z
N MET A 1 -45.71 2.91 22.51
CA MET A 1 -44.55 3.84 22.59
C MET A 1 -43.46 3.34 23.54
N ASN A 2 -43.79 2.92 24.78
CA ASN A 2 -42.79 2.36 25.72
C ASN A 2 -42.11 1.06 25.26
N GLU A 3 -42.80 0.20 24.50
CA GLU A 3 -42.20 -1.03 23.93
C GLU A 3 -41.17 -0.76 22.83
N LEU A 4 -41.38 0.27 22.01
CA LEU A 4 -40.44 0.67 20.96
C LEU A 4 -39.15 1.25 21.56
N ILE A 5 -39.29 2.11 22.58
CA ILE A 5 -38.15 2.70 23.30
C ILE A 5 -37.31 1.61 24.01
N THR A 6 -37.96 0.57 24.56
CA THR A 6 -37.26 -0.55 25.21
C THR A 6 -36.61 -1.50 24.22
N LEU A 7 -37.18 -1.72 23.03
CA LEU A 7 -36.55 -2.50 21.95
C LEU A 7 -35.32 -1.80 21.37
N GLU A 8 -35.36 -0.49 21.16
CA GLU A 8 -34.20 0.29 20.71
C GLU A 8 -33.07 0.28 21.75
N ALA A 9 -33.41 0.43 23.03
CA ALA A 9 -32.43 0.33 24.13
C ALA A 9 -31.78 -1.05 24.18
N LYS A 10 -32.56 -2.14 24.05
CA LYS A 10 -32.05 -3.51 23.98
C LYS A 10 -31.12 -3.74 22.78
N ARG A 11 -31.48 -3.25 21.58
CA ARG A 11 -30.60 -3.34 20.40
C ARG A 11 -29.28 -2.62 20.61
N LYS A 12 -29.30 -1.43 21.21
CA LYS A 12 -28.10 -0.66 21.52
C LYS A 12 -27.21 -1.38 22.53
N GLN A 13 -27.81 -2.01 23.55
CA GLN A 13 -27.10 -2.81 24.54
C GLN A 13 -26.46 -4.06 23.92
N ILE A 14 -27.21 -4.83 23.14
CA ILE A 14 -26.67 -6.01 22.42
C ILE A 14 -25.53 -5.59 21.50
N GLY A 15 -25.69 -4.49 20.75
CA GLY A 15 -24.63 -3.96 19.89
C GLY A 15 -23.37 -3.54 20.66
N TYR A 16 -23.52 -3.08 21.91
CA TYR A 16 -22.39 -2.75 22.78
C TYR A 16 -21.68 -4.00 23.29
N GLU A 17 -22.43 -5.01 23.74
CA GLU A 17 -21.92 -6.29 24.22
C GLU A 17 -21.13 -7.01 23.12
N ILE A 18 -21.68 -7.10 21.89
CA ILE A 18 -20.99 -7.68 20.73
C ILE A 18 -19.66 -6.95 20.44
N ARG A 19 -19.64 -5.62 20.49
CA ARG A 19 -18.39 -4.85 20.27
C ARG A 19 -17.36 -5.11 21.37
N GLN A 20 -17.80 -5.27 22.62
CA GLN A 20 -16.88 -5.60 23.71
C GLN A 20 -16.29 -7.00 23.52
N GLU A 21 -17.12 -7.97 23.15
CA GLU A 21 -16.70 -9.34 22.91
C GLU A 21 -15.73 -9.44 21.73
N GLN A 22 -16.02 -8.79 20.61
CA GLN A 22 -15.09 -8.67 19.48
C GLN A 22 -13.74 -8.06 19.87
N ARG A 23 -13.74 -7.04 20.75
CA ARG A 23 -12.49 -6.44 21.25
C ARG A 23 -11.73 -7.40 22.16
N ARG A 24 -12.41 -8.20 22.97
CA ARG A 24 -11.78 -9.23 23.82
C ARG A 24 -11.17 -10.32 22.96
N GLU A 25 -11.90 -10.83 21.98
CA GLU A 25 -11.41 -11.84 21.04
C GLU A 25 -10.23 -11.34 20.21
N HIS A 26 -10.30 -10.12 19.67
CA HIS A 26 -9.16 -9.50 18.99
C HIS A 26 -7.92 -9.41 19.89
N ARG A 27 -8.08 -8.98 21.16
CA ARG A 27 -6.97 -8.91 22.12
C ARG A 27 -6.41 -10.28 22.44
N ARG A 28 -7.28 -11.30 22.61
CA ARG A 28 -6.86 -12.68 22.84
C ARG A 28 -6.00 -13.17 21.68
N LEU A 29 -6.53 -13.08 20.46
CA LEU A 29 -5.87 -13.51 19.24
C LEU A 29 -4.55 -12.76 18.99
N TYR A 30 -4.54 -11.45 19.24
CA TYR A 30 -3.34 -10.63 19.12
C TYR A 30 -2.25 -11.03 20.13
N ASN A 31 -2.63 -11.36 21.36
CA ASN A 31 -1.67 -11.78 22.38
C ASN A 31 -1.10 -13.18 22.08
N GLU A 32 -1.95 -14.09 21.60
CA GLU A 32 -1.55 -15.44 21.18
C GLU A 32 -0.59 -15.41 19.98
N HIS A 33 -0.91 -14.60 18.95
CA HIS A 33 -0.18 -14.56 17.68
C HIS A 33 0.61 -13.25 17.48
N LYS A 34 1.09 -12.62 18.55
CA LYS A 34 1.73 -11.30 18.51
C LYS A 34 2.88 -11.20 17.51
N ALA A 35 3.65 -12.28 17.35
CA ALA A 35 4.74 -12.36 16.38
C ALA A 35 4.22 -12.31 14.94
N MET A 36 3.14 -13.02 14.63
CA MET A 36 2.53 -13.06 13.30
C MET A 36 2.04 -11.67 12.87
N PHE A 37 1.34 -10.96 13.76
CA PHE A 37 0.91 -9.58 13.50
C PHE A 37 2.09 -8.65 13.19
N ARG A 38 3.18 -8.75 13.95
CA ARG A 38 4.40 -7.97 13.67
C ARG A 38 5.04 -8.34 12.34
N LEU A 39 5.10 -9.62 12.00
CA LEU A 39 5.64 -10.08 10.73
C LEU A 39 4.81 -9.56 9.54
N MET A 40 3.48 -9.56 9.65
CA MET A 40 2.62 -8.95 8.63
C MET A 40 2.87 -7.44 8.51
N ASP A 41 2.97 -6.73 9.64
CA ASP A 41 3.22 -5.29 9.66
C ASP A 41 4.58 -4.98 8.97
N ILE A 42 5.63 -5.75 9.26
CA ILE A 42 6.94 -5.63 8.59
C ILE A 42 6.85 -5.96 7.09
N ALA A 43 6.15 -7.03 6.72
CA ALA A 43 6.01 -7.43 5.32
C ALA A 43 5.31 -6.36 4.48
N VAL A 44 4.27 -5.71 5.01
CA VAL A 44 3.59 -4.59 4.35
C VAL A 44 4.53 -3.41 4.15
N VAL A 45 5.33 -3.07 5.17
CA VAL A 45 6.34 -2.00 5.04
C VAL A 45 7.37 -2.36 3.96
N LEU A 46 7.85 -3.60 3.93
CA LEU A 46 8.78 -4.08 2.91
C LEU A 46 8.17 -4.03 1.50
N ILE A 47 6.90 -4.41 1.34
CA ILE A 47 6.18 -4.30 0.05
C ILE A 47 6.20 -2.87 -0.47
N ILE A 48 5.86 -1.90 0.40
CA ILE A 48 5.84 -0.48 0.04
C ILE A 48 7.25 -0.01 -0.34
N ILE A 49 8.26 -0.33 0.48
CA ILE A 49 9.65 0.05 0.21
C ILE A 49 10.15 -0.58 -1.10
N MET A 50 9.87 -1.86 -1.36
CA MET A 50 10.27 -2.51 -2.60
C MET A 50 9.62 -1.86 -3.83
N ASN A 51 8.38 -1.39 -3.71
CA ASN A 51 7.70 -0.69 -4.81
C ASN A 51 8.38 0.66 -5.14
N PHE A 52 8.71 1.47 -4.13
CA PHE A 52 9.46 2.71 -4.34
C PHE A 52 10.92 2.46 -4.75
N GLY A 53 11.54 1.41 -4.20
CA GLY A 53 12.89 0.98 -4.53
C GLY A 53 13.02 0.52 -5.99
N ALA A 54 12.02 -0.19 -6.51
CA ALA A 54 11.97 -0.57 -7.93
C ALA A 54 12.00 0.66 -8.85
N LEU A 55 11.23 1.70 -8.52
CA LEU A 55 11.24 2.97 -9.27
C LEU A 55 12.62 3.64 -9.24
N ALA A 56 13.26 3.70 -8.07
CA ALA A 56 14.58 4.28 -7.91
C ALA A 56 15.66 3.51 -8.69
N ILE A 57 15.68 2.18 -8.58
CA ILE A 57 16.64 1.33 -9.29
C ILE A 57 16.45 1.45 -10.80
N THR A 58 15.19 1.44 -11.27
CA THR A 58 14.87 1.59 -12.70
C THR A 58 15.40 2.93 -13.23
N ASN A 59 15.18 4.03 -12.50
CA ASN A 59 15.71 5.34 -12.89
C ASN A 59 17.25 5.37 -12.91
N ILE A 60 17.92 4.80 -11.91
CA ILE A 60 19.38 4.71 -11.88
C ILE A 60 19.92 3.87 -13.05
N LEU A 61 19.25 2.77 -13.40
CA LEU A 61 19.67 1.89 -14.48
C LEU A 61 19.57 2.61 -15.83
N VAL A 62 18.49 3.36 -16.07
CA VAL A 62 18.30 4.17 -17.28
C VAL A 62 19.40 5.24 -17.43
N ILE A 63 19.76 5.91 -16.34
CA ILE A 63 20.85 6.91 -16.34
C ILE A 63 22.20 6.25 -16.66
N ARG A 64 22.45 5.04 -16.16
CA ARG A 64 23.71 4.31 -16.42
C ARG A 64 23.80 3.74 -17.83
N THR A 65 22.69 3.29 -18.42
CA THR A 65 22.70 2.70 -19.77
C THR A 65 22.73 3.74 -20.88
N THR A 66 22.40 5.00 -20.56
CA THR A 66 22.24 6.08 -21.55
C THR A 66 22.90 7.36 -21.01
N PRO A 67 24.24 7.47 -21.07
CA PRO A 67 24.99 8.54 -20.41
C PRO A 67 24.82 9.93 -21.08
N ASP A 68 24.34 10.00 -22.32
CA ASP A 68 24.14 11.25 -23.07
C ASP A 68 22.75 11.87 -22.87
N VAL A 69 21.95 11.36 -21.92
CA VAL A 69 20.62 11.90 -21.65
C VAL A 69 20.75 13.12 -20.75
N VAL A 70 20.37 14.29 -21.28
CA VAL A 70 20.19 15.52 -20.50
C VAL A 70 19.28 15.19 -19.32
N ILE A 71 19.81 15.31 -18.10
CA ILE A 71 19.02 15.07 -16.88
C ILE A 71 17.98 16.17 -16.80
N MET A 72 16.74 15.81 -17.12
CA MET A 72 15.59 16.69 -17.07
C MET A 72 14.86 16.50 -15.75
N GLU A 73 14.54 17.59 -15.09
CA GLU A 73 13.88 17.58 -13.79
C GLU A 73 12.37 17.74 -13.99
N ALA A 74 11.57 16.91 -13.30
CA ALA A 74 10.11 17.01 -13.38
C ALA A 74 9.58 18.11 -12.45
N ASN A 75 10.29 18.39 -11.35
CA ASN A 75 9.89 19.45 -10.42
C ASN A 75 10.35 20.84 -10.92
N PRO A 76 9.42 21.76 -11.24
CA PRO A 76 9.76 23.08 -11.80
C PRO A 76 10.50 23.99 -10.82
N ASN A 77 10.37 23.79 -9.51
CA ASN A 77 11.13 24.56 -8.53
C ASN A 77 12.56 24.05 -8.42
N GLN A 78 12.76 22.73 -8.48
CA GLN A 78 14.07 22.11 -8.38
C GLN A 78 14.88 22.27 -9.67
N ALA A 79 14.20 22.26 -10.83
CA ALA A 79 14.79 22.59 -12.12
C ALA A 79 15.42 23.99 -12.12
N LYS A 80 14.71 24.99 -11.56
CA LYS A 80 15.19 26.38 -11.44
C LYS A 80 16.38 26.52 -10.48
N ILE A 81 16.37 25.79 -9.36
CA ILE A 81 17.44 25.87 -8.35
C ILE A 81 18.71 25.16 -8.84
N SER A 82 18.55 24.07 -9.59
CA SER A 82 19.65 23.18 -9.98
C SER A 82 20.12 23.39 -11.42
N ASN A 83 19.54 24.37 -12.13
CA ASN A 83 19.77 24.64 -13.56
C ASN A 83 19.55 23.41 -14.47
N TYR A 84 18.58 22.56 -14.14
CA TYR A 84 18.17 21.45 -15.01
C TYR A 84 17.08 21.90 -15.99
N GLU A 85 17.05 21.27 -17.17
CA GLU A 85 15.94 21.45 -18.12
C GLU A 85 14.66 20.84 -17.56
N LEU A 86 13.53 21.56 -17.69
CA LEU A 86 12.25 21.05 -17.25
C LEU A 86 11.77 19.95 -18.21
N HIS A 87 11.40 18.80 -17.68
CA HIS A 87 10.90 17.72 -18.52
C HIS A 87 9.58 18.14 -19.22
N PRO A 88 9.43 17.98 -20.54
CA PRO A 88 8.24 18.41 -21.28
C PRO A 88 6.95 17.68 -20.84
N LYS A 89 7.11 16.52 -20.20
CA LYS A 89 6.04 15.72 -19.58
C LYS A 89 6.05 15.77 -18.05
N ALA A 90 6.58 16.83 -17.43
CA ALA A 90 6.65 16.98 -15.98
C ALA A 90 5.29 16.79 -15.28
N VAL A 91 4.24 17.45 -15.79
CA VAL A 91 2.88 17.41 -15.22
C VAL A 91 2.28 16.00 -15.16
N PRO A 92 2.27 15.20 -16.25
CA PRO A 92 1.74 13.83 -16.17
C PRO A 92 2.60 12.91 -15.30
N ILE A 93 3.93 13.10 -15.23
CA ILE A 93 4.81 12.32 -14.34
C ILE A 93 4.48 12.60 -12.87
N ILE A 94 4.38 13.88 -12.49
CA ILE A 94 4.03 14.27 -11.11
C ILE A 94 2.63 13.76 -10.77
N THR A 95 1.67 13.91 -11.68
CA THR A 95 0.29 13.42 -11.47
C THR A 95 0.27 11.90 -11.26
N ALA A 96 1.00 11.12 -12.07
CA ALA A 96 1.10 9.68 -11.90
C ALA A 96 1.72 9.29 -10.55
N PHE A 97 2.79 9.98 -10.13
CA PHE A 97 3.42 9.77 -8.83
C PHE A 97 2.46 10.05 -7.66
N VAL A 98 1.70 11.16 -7.73
CA VAL A 98 0.70 11.51 -6.72
C VAL A 98 -0.41 10.47 -6.67
N ILE A 99 -0.95 10.05 -7.81
CA ILE A 99 -2.00 9.02 -7.88
C ILE A 99 -1.49 7.71 -7.27
N GLN A 100 -0.28 7.27 -7.65
CA GLN A 100 0.34 6.06 -7.11
C GLN A 100 0.54 6.15 -5.59
N SER A 101 0.96 7.30 -5.09
CA SER A 101 1.11 7.55 -3.64
C SER A 101 -0.23 7.47 -2.91
N LEU A 102 -1.30 8.04 -3.48
CA LEU A 102 -2.65 7.96 -2.92
C LEU A 102 -3.20 6.52 -2.91
N ILE A 103 -2.95 5.74 -3.97
CA ILE A 103 -3.33 4.32 -4.03
C ILE A 103 -2.63 3.53 -2.92
N TRP A 104 -1.32 3.74 -2.72
CA TRP A 104 -0.58 3.06 -1.65
C TRP A 104 -1.04 3.50 -0.26
N ALA A 105 -1.31 4.78 -0.06
CA ALA A 105 -1.91 5.27 1.19
C ALA A 105 -3.26 4.61 1.47
N PHE A 106 -4.09 4.45 0.44
CA PHE A 106 -5.38 3.75 0.55
C PHE A 106 -5.21 2.26 0.88
N ILE A 107 -4.29 1.55 0.23
CA ILE A 107 -3.98 0.15 0.53
C ILE A 107 -3.52 0.01 2.00
N LEU A 108 -2.63 0.88 2.46
CA LEU A 108 -2.16 0.90 3.85
C LEU A 108 -3.31 1.16 4.83
N PHE A 109 -4.20 2.11 4.51
CA PHE A 109 -5.38 2.38 5.31
C PHE A 109 -6.29 1.15 5.41
N CYS A 110 -6.57 0.49 4.28
CA CYS A 110 -7.35 -0.74 4.25
C CYS A 110 -6.70 -1.84 5.10
N TYR A 111 -5.38 -2.04 4.96
CA TYR A 111 -4.64 -3.00 5.78
C TYR A 111 -4.81 -2.71 7.27
N ILE A 112 -4.54 -1.48 7.73
CA ILE A 112 -4.66 -1.11 9.15
C ILE A 112 -6.10 -1.32 9.65
N TYR A 113 -7.10 -0.94 8.84
CA TYR A 113 -8.51 -1.09 9.18
C TYR A 113 -8.91 -2.55 9.36
N TYR A 114 -8.57 -3.44 8.43
CA TYR A 114 -8.91 -4.87 8.52
C TYR A 114 -8.11 -5.57 9.62
N ARG A 115 -6.82 -5.22 9.78
CA ARG A 115 -5.94 -5.74 10.83
C ARG A 115 -6.52 -5.52 12.23
N ASN A 116 -7.11 -4.35 12.47
CA ASN A 116 -7.74 -4.01 13.75
C ASN A 116 -9.12 -4.64 13.97
N LYS A 117 -9.65 -5.34 12.97
CA LYS A 117 -10.96 -6.00 13.01
C LYS A 117 -10.87 -7.53 12.98
N ILE A 118 -9.68 -8.11 13.01
CA ILE A 118 -9.52 -9.57 13.06
C ILE A 118 -9.91 -10.08 14.45
N HIS A 119 -10.95 -10.89 14.53
CA HIS A 119 -11.45 -11.48 15.78
C HIS A 119 -11.55 -13.01 15.70
N THR A 120 -11.16 -13.61 14.57
CA THR A 120 -11.19 -15.06 14.34
C THR A 120 -9.89 -15.54 13.71
N GLU A 121 -9.52 -16.80 13.99
CA GLU A 121 -8.35 -17.47 13.40
C GLU A 121 -8.45 -17.53 11.86
N LEU A 122 -9.64 -17.79 11.33
CA LEU A 122 -9.87 -17.78 9.88
C LEU A 122 -9.58 -16.39 9.28
N GLY A 123 -10.03 -15.31 9.95
CA GLY A 123 -9.75 -13.95 9.51
C GLY A 123 -8.26 -13.64 9.52
N LEU A 124 -7.52 -14.15 10.51
CA LEU A 124 -6.06 -14.05 10.57
C LEU A 124 -5.40 -14.80 9.41
N ALA A 125 -5.80 -16.05 9.16
CA ALA A 125 -5.27 -16.86 8.07
C ALA A 125 -5.49 -16.22 6.68
N ILE A 126 -6.69 -15.67 6.43
CA ILE A 126 -7.00 -14.94 5.19
C ILE A 126 -6.08 -13.72 5.05
N MET A 127 -5.92 -12.95 6.13
CA MET A 127 -5.10 -11.74 6.11
C MET A 127 -3.63 -12.05 5.87
N VAL A 128 -3.09 -13.06 6.55
CA VAL A 128 -1.72 -13.56 6.33
C VAL A 128 -1.54 -14.00 4.88
N SER A 129 -2.49 -14.78 4.35
CA SER A 129 -2.43 -15.26 2.96
C SER A 129 -2.42 -14.11 1.95
N LEU A 130 -3.22 -13.07 2.18
CA LEU A 130 -3.23 -11.87 1.33
C LEU A 130 -1.90 -11.12 1.39
N VAL A 131 -1.32 -10.94 2.58
CA VAL A 131 -0.02 -10.27 2.75
C VAL A 131 1.08 -11.08 2.05
N CYS A 132 1.11 -12.40 2.23
CA CYS A 132 2.07 -13.28 1.54
C CYS A 132 1.91 -13.23 0.02
N PHE A 133 0.67 -13.26 -0.49
CA PHE A 133 0.39 -13.16 -1.91
C PHE A 133 0.88 -11.83 -2.49
N TYR A 134 0.58 -10.71 -1.83
CA TYR A 134 1.08 -9.39 -2.24
C TYR A 134 2.60 -9.30 -2.18
N PHE A 135 3.22 -9.88 -1.15
CA PHE A 135 4.68 -9.91 -1.00
C PHE A 135 5.33 -10.65 -2.16
N ILE A 136 4.79 -11.81 -2.57
CA ILE A 136 5.30 -12.60 -3.70
C ILE A 136 5.13 -11.84 -5.01
N ILE A 137 3.97 -11.21 -5.26
CA ILE A 137 3.74 -10.43 -6.49
C ILE A 137 4.71 -9.24 -6.56
N CYS A 138 4.82 -8.46 -5.49
CA CYS A 138 5.71 -7.30 -5.48
C CYS A 138 7.18 -7.72 -5.54
N GLY A 139 7.54 -8.84 -4.90
CA GLY A 139 8.87 -9.43 -5.02
C GLY A 139 9.18 -9.84 -6.45
N ARG A 140 8.26 -10.53 -7.12
CA ARG A 140 8.38 -10.88 -8.54
C ARG A 140 8.50 -9.63 -9.42
N ASP A 141 7.78 -8.56 -9.08
CA ASP A 141 7.87 -7.28 -9.77
C ASP A 141 9.27 -6.67 -9.68
N PHE A 142 9.81 -6.65 -8.47
CA PHE A 142 11.12 -6.12 -8.14
C PHE A 142 12.27 -6.92 -8.80
N PHE A 143 12.22 -8.25 -8.79
CA PHE A 143 13.30 -9.08 -9.33
C PHE A 143 13.21 -9.31 -10.84
N ASN A 144 12.02 -9.22 -11.44
CA ASN A 144 11.79 -9.66 -12.81
C ASN A 144 11.39 -8.54 -13.77
N ASN A 145 11.59 -7.27 -13.38
CA ASN A 145 11.20 -6.09 -14.18
C ASN A 145 9.72 -6.15 -14.65
N PHE A 146 8.83 -6.76 -13.86
CA PHE A 146 7.45 -6.96 -14.28
C PHE A 146 6.70 -5.62 -14.32
N GLY A 147 7.07 -4.66 -13.47
CA GLY A 147 6.54 -3.30 -13.45
C GLY A 147 6.98 -2.50 -14.67
N TYR A 148 8.19 -2.78 -15.17
CA TYR A 148 8.63 -2.29 -16.48
C TYR A 148 7.78 -2.88 -17.61
N TRP A 149 7.45 -4.17 -17.57
CA TRP A 149 6.58 -4.81 -18.57
C TRP A 149 5.12 -4.34 -18.50
N ILE A 150 4.55 -4.16 -17.31
CA ILE A 150 3.20 -3.59 -17.12
C ILE A 150 3.19 -2.12 -17.55
N GLY A 151 4.22 -1.35 -17.20
CA GLY A 151 4.39 0.03 -17.67
C GLY A 151 4.47 0.11 -19.19
N LYS A 152 5.20 -0.81 -19.83
CA LYS A 152 5.29 -0.94 -21.28
C LYS A 152 3.96 -1.33 -21.94
N LEU A 153 3.16 -2.19 -21.30
CA LEU A 153 1.82 -2.60 -21.75
C LEU A 153 0.76 -1.50 -21.58
N MET A 154 0.77 -0.77 -20.45
CA MET A 154 -0.24 0.25 -20.15
C MET A 154 0.06 1.60 -20.80
N PHE A 155 1.34 1.97 -20.96
CA PHE A 155 1.74 3.28 -21.48
C PHE A 155 2.38 3.22 -22.87
N GLY A 156 2.42 2.04 -23.50
CA GLY A 156 2.59 1.91 -24.96
C GLY A 156 3.77 2.68 -25.56
N GLY A 157 4.90 2.72 -24.86
CA GLY A 157 6.14 3.28 -25.40
C GLY A 157 6.83 2.24 -26.29
N THR A 158 6.53 2.26 -27.57
CA THR A 158 7.49 1.85 -28.60
C THR A 158 8.70 2.78 -28.50
N ILE A 159 9.90 2.19 -28.38
CA ILE A 159 11.15 2.86 -28.77
C ILE A 159 11.14 2.96 -30.30
#